data_AF-A0A126RQL1-F1
#
_entry.id   AF-A0A126RQL1-F1
#
_cell.length_a   1.000
_cell.length_b   1.000
_cell.length_c   1.000
_cell.angle_alpha   90.00
_cell.angle_beta   90.00
_cell.angle_gamma   90.00
#
_symmetry.space_group_name_H-M   'P 1'
#
loop_
_entity.id
_entity.type
_entity.pdbx_description
1 polymer ?
#
loop_
_entity_poly.entity_id
_entity_poly.type
_entity_poly.pdbx_seq_one_letter_code
_entity_poly.pdbx_strand_id
1 'polypeptide(L)'
;MWKMKCYLLGNVVVTEPERFSEYLAQVPRIIAQYGGRYVVRGGAVHPLEGDLGIKRVILIEFDSREAADRFYDSEEYAPLKKLRMEAAQSQIMFVDAIGGDYAVGPDGDINNAVHLSGPASRRE
;
A
#
# COMPACT_ATOMS: atom_id res chain seq x y z
N MET A 1 -18.28 7.13 10.78
CA MET A 1 -17.24 6.16 11.17
C MET A 1 -15.98 6.54 10.41
N TRP A 2 -14.96 7.05 11.10
CA TRP A 2 -13.65 7.25 10.48
C TRP A 2 -13.00 5.88 10.28
N LYS A 3 -12.58 5.58 9.05
CA LYS A 3 -11.79 4.38 8.76
C LYS A 3 -10.36 4.82 8.50
N MET A 4 -9.43 4.11 9.14
CA MET A 4 -8.01 4.30 8.90
C MET A 4 -7.70 3.85 7.47
N LYS A 5 -7.12 4.76 6.69
CA LYS A 5 -6.65 4.41 5.35
C LYS A 5 -5.55 3.35 5.46
N CYS A 6 -5.38 2.58 4.39
CA CYS A 6 -4.32 1.59 4.30
C CYS A 6 -3.55 1.81 3.00
N TYR A 7 -2.23 1.72 3.08
CA TYR A 7 -1.35 1.81 1.92
C TYR A 7 -0.76 0.44 1.60
N LEU A 8 -0.81 0.05 0.33
CA LEU A 8 0.07 -1.00 -0.18
C LEU A 8 1.39 -0.35 -0.61
N LEU A 9 2.48 -0.73 0.05
CA LEU A 9 3.84 -0.36 -0.33
C LEU A 9 4.50 -1.53 -1.04
N GLY A 10 5.07 -1.28 -2.22
CA GLY A 10 5.84 -2.26 -2.98
C GLY A 10 7.23 -1.74 -3.34
N ASN A 11 8.28 -2.47 -2.97
CA ASN A 11 9.60 -2.38 -3.60
C ASN A 11 9.69 -3.48 -4.67
N VAL A 12 10.04 -3.12 -5.91
CA VAL A 12 10.01 -4.07 -7.03
C VAL A 12 11.28 -3.97 -7.88
N VAL A 13 11.95 -5.11 -8.06
CA VAL A 13 13.03 -5.26 -9.02
C VAL A 13 12.50 -6.08 -10.21
N VAL A 14 12.33 -5.42 -11.34
CA VAL A 14 11.83 -6.05 -12.56
C VAL A 14 12.96 -6.88 -13.18
N THR A 15 12.68 -8.16 -13.41
CA THR A 15 13.64 -9.10 -14.02
C THR A 15 13.28 -9.43 -15.47
N GLU A 16 11.99 -9.33 -15.84
CA GLU A 16 11.48 -9.58 -17.19
C GLU A 16 10.59 -8.40 -17.65
N PRO A 17 11.18 -7.34 -18.25
CA PRO A 17 10.47 -6.09 -18.56
C PRO A 17 9.23 -6.25 -19.44
N GLU A 18 9.29 -7.13 -20.45
CA GLU A 18 8.21 -7.37 -21.40
C GLU A 18 7.00 -7.99 -20.69
N ARG A 19 7.22 -9.05 -19.91
CA ARG A 19 6.16 -9.71 -19.11
C ARG A 19 5.62 -8.78 -18.02
N PHE A 20 6.49 -7.95 -17.43
CA PHE A 20 6.06 -6.97 -16.44
C PHE A 20 5.20 -5.86 -17.04
N SER A 21 5.42 -5.49 -18.31
CA SER A 21 4.58 -4.55 -19.04
C SER A 21 3.14 -5.05 -19.19
N GLU A 22 2.95 -6.34 -19.47
CA GLU A 22 1.63 -6.97 -19.53
C GLU A 22 0.89 -6.86 -18.18
N TYR A 23 1.59 -7.03 -17.07
CA TYR A 23 1.05 -6.79 -15.73
C TYR A 23 0.65 -5.32 -15.53
N LEU A 24 1.53 -4.38 -15.91
CA LEU A 24 1.30 -2.94 -15.75
C LEU A 24 0.13 -2.41 -16.59
N ALA A 25 -0.17 -3.04 -17.73
CA ALA A 25 -1.30 -2.67 -18.58
C ALA A 25 -2.65 -3.03 -17.94
N GLN A 26 -2.71 -4.07 -17.11
CA GLN A 26 -3.95 -4.63 -16.60
C GLN A 26 -4.24 -4.22 -15.14
N VAL A 27 -3.21 -4.21 -14.29
CA VAL A 27 -3.39 -4.02 -12.84
C VAL A 27 -4.07 -2.71 -12.43
N PRO A 28 -3.90 -1.55 -13.11
CA PRO A 28 -4.49 -0.29 -12.66
C PRO A 28 -6.02 -0.32 -12.63
N ARG A 29 -6.63 -1.02 -13.60
CA ARG A 29 -8.09 -1.17 -13.66
C ARG A 29 -8.60 -1.96 -12.45
N ILE A 30 -7.93 -3.06 -12.11
CA ILE A 30 -8.32 -3.90 -10.98
C ILE A 30 -8.17 -3.12 -9.67
N ILE A 31 -7.04 -2.44 -9.47
CA ILE A 31 -6.83 -1.59 -8.29
C ILE A 31 -7.97 -0.58 -8.13
N ALA A 32 -8.37 0.11 -9.21
CA ALA A 32 -9.45 1.09 -9.18
C ALA A 32 -10.82 0.48 -8.83
N GLN A 33 -11.11 -0.75 -9.26
CA GLN A 33 -12.36 -1.45 -8.92
C GLN A 33 -12.52 -1.66 -7.42
N TYR A 34 -11.42 -1.82 -6.69
CA TYR A 34 -11.39 -1.99 -5.24
C TYR A 34 -11.18 -0.67 -4.47
N GLY A 35 -11.26 0.48 -5.17
CA GLY A 35 -11.10 1.81 -4.58
C GLY A 35 -9.65 2.23 -4.32
N GLY A 36 -8.68 1.47 -4.84
CA GLY A 36 -7.27 1.79 -4.72
C GLY A 36 -6.86 2.97 -5.62
N ARG A 37 -5.95 3.81 -5.13
CA ARG A 37 -5.44 5.00 -5.82
C ARG A 37 -3.92 5.04 -5.78
N TYR A 38 -3.27 5.20 -6.93
CA TYR A 38 -1.80 5.36 -6.95
C TYR A 38 -1.40 6.71 -6.33
N VAL A 39 -0.54 6.66 -5.32
CA VAL A 39 0.19 7.81 -4.78
C VAL A 39 1.60 7.87 -5.39
N VAL A 40 2.26 6.71 -5.48
CA VAL A 40 3.56 6.54 -6.14
C VAL A 40 3.48 5.35 -7.09
N ARG A 41 4.00 5.49 -8.32
CA ARG A 41 3.88 4.47 -9.38
C ARG A 41 5.23 4.10 -10.01
N GLY A 42 6.30 4.13 -9.22
CA GLY A 42 7.65 3.74 -9.67
C GLY A 42 8.42 4.83 -10.40
N GLY A 43 8.26 6.08 -9.99
CA GLY A 43 9.13 7.18 -10.42
C GLY A 43 10.56 7.04 -9.89
N ALA A 44 11.44 7.97 -10.26
CA ALA A 44 12.83 7.98 -9.81
C ALA A 44 12.93 8.04 -8.27
N VAL A 45 13.78 7.18 -7.71
CA VAL A 45 14.05 7.14 -6.27
C VAL A 45 15.32 7.94 -5.99
N HIS A 46 15.25 8.87 -5.06
CA HIS A 46 16.36 9.71 -4.62
C HIS A 46 16.63 9.44 -3.12
N PRO A 47 17.54 8.52 -2.78
CA PRO A 47 17.90 8.27 -1.39
C PRO A 47 18.56 9.51 -0.78
N LEU A 48 18.14 9.89 0.44
CA LEU A 48 18.74 11.02 1.17
C LEU A 48 19.82 10.56 2.16
N GLU A 49 19.65 9.37 2.76
CA GLU A 49 20.56 8.81 3.75
C GLU A 49 20.72 7.30 3.52
N GLY A 50 21.98 6.83 3.41
CA GLY A 50 22.31 5.42 3.21
C GLY A 50 21.92 4.85 1.83
N ASP A 51 22.28 3.58 1.61
CA ASP A 51 21.76 2.80 0.48
C ASP A 51 20.62 1.91 0.96
N LEU A 52 19.42 2.13 0.40
CA LEU A 52 18.23 1.35 0.73
C LEU A 52 18.09 0.10 -0.14
N GLY A 53 18.88 -0.04 -1.21
CA GLY A 53 18.69 -1.10 -2.21
C GLY A 53 17.36 -1.02 -2.98
N ILE A 54 16.61 0.08 -2.80
CA ILE A 54 15.30 0.30 -3.39
C ILE A 54 15.47 1.01 -4.73
N LYS A 55 14.95 0.41 -5.80
CA LYS A 55 15.05 0.96 -7.17
C LYS A 55 13.70 1.40 -7.74
N ARG A 56 12.60 0.88 -7.21
CA ARG A 56 11.24 1.20 -7.67
C ARG A 56 10.25 1.08 -6.53
N VAL A 57 9.62 2.19 -6.16
CA VAL A 57 8.60 2.25 -5.11
C VAL A 57 7.21 2.39 -5.70
N ILE A 58 6.28 1.60 -5.20
CA ILE A 58 4.85 1.68 -5.49
C ILE A 58 4.14 1.96 -4.18
N LEU A 59 3.23 2.93 -4.19
CA LEU A 59 2.36 3.24 -3.07
C LEU A 59 0.92 3.37 -3.58
N ILE A 60 0.03 2.53 -3.08
CA ILE A 60 -1.40 2.55 -3.43
C ILE A 60 -2.19 2.82 -2.16
N GLU A 61 -2.99 3.87 -2.16
CA GLU A 61 -3.91 4.23 -1.08
C GLU A 61 -5.25 3.49 -1.24
N PHE A 62 -5.75 2.93 -0.15
CA PHE A 62 -7.10 2.43 0.00
C PHE A 62 -7.79 3.15 1.15
N ASP A 63 -9.11 3.32 1.06
CA ASP A 63 -9.90 4.00 2.11
C ASP A 63 -9.99 3.19 3.41
N SER A 64 -9.61 1.90 3.39
CA SER A 64 -9.56 1.02 4.56
C SER A 64 -8.69 -0.20 4.32
N ARG A 65 -8.25 -0.85 5.40
CA ARG A 65 -7.56 -2.14 5.33
C ARG A 65 -8.44 -3.21 4.67
N GLU A 66 -9.72 -3.25 4.99
CA GLU A 66 -10.66 -4.20 4.36
C GLU A 66 -10.76 -4.02 2.84
N ALA A 67 -10.66 -2.79 2.32
CA ALA A 67 -10.65 -2.58 0.87
C ALA A 67 -9.35 -3.09 0.22
N ALA A 68 -8.23 -2.90 0.91
CA ALA A 68 -6.93 -3.38 0.47
C ALA A 68 -6.86 -4.92 0.46
N ASP A 69 -7.38 -5.58 1.49
CA ASP A 69 -7.44 -7.05 1.57
C ASP A 69 -8.35 -7.61 0.46
N ARG A 70 -9.54 -7.02 0.24
CA ARG A 70 -10.42 -7.44 -0.87
C ARG A 70 -9.74 -7.35 -2.24
N PHE A 71 -8.94 -6.30 -2.47
CA PHE A 71 -8.15 -6.21 -3.70
C PHE A 71 -7.12 -7.35 -3.79
N TYR A 72 -6.32 -7.54 -2.73
CA TYR A 72 -5.16 -8.42 -2.78
C TYR A 72 -5.53 -9.90 -2.83
N ASP A 73 -6.66 -10.26 -2.24
CA ASP A 73 -7.19 -11.62 -2.21
C ASP A 73 -8.22 -11.90 -3.32
N SER A 74 -8.45 -10.94 -4.22
CA SER A 74 -9.42 -11.10 -5.30
C SER A 74 -9.02 -12.13 -6.36
N GLU A 75 -10.02 -12.82 -6.90
CA GLU A 75 -9.83 -13.76 -8.01
C GLU A 75 -9.34 -13.04 -9.28
N GLU A 76 -9.75 -11.79 -9.50
CA GLU A 76 -9.30 -11.00 -10.65
C GLU A 76 -7.84 -10.57 -10.53
N TYR A 77 -7.34 -10.29 -9.31
CA TYR A 77 -5.93 -9.92 -9.11
C TYR A 77 -5.00 -11.13 -9.05
N ALA A 78 -5.49 -12.30 -8.62
CA ALA A 78 -4.68 -13.52 -8.49
C ALA A 78 -3.80 -13.86 -9.73
N PRO A 79 -4.31 -13.85 -10.99
CA PRO A 79 -3.47 -14.12 -12.16
C PRO A 79 -2.41 -13.03 -12.39
N LEU A 80 -2.75 -11.76 -12.17
CA LEU A 80 -1.80 -10.64 -12.29
C LEU A 80 -0.72 -10.67 -11.21
N LYS A 81 -1.10 -11.06 -9.98
CA LYS A 81 -0.18 -11.27 -8.87
C LYS A 81 0.85 -12.35 -9.23
N LYS A 82 0.41 -13.47 -9.82
CA LYS A 82 1.29 -14.53 -10.30
C LYS A 82 2.23 -14.04 -11.41
N LEU A 83 1.69 -13.37 -12.44
CA LEU A 83 2.49 -12.79 -13.52
C LEU A 83 3.58 -11.84 -13.00
N ARG A 84 3.22 -10.96 -12.05
CA ARG A 84 4.16 -10.06 -11.39
C ARG A 84 5.26 -10.81 -10.62
N MET A 85 4.93 -11.89 -9.91
CA MET A 85 5.90 -12.68 -9.16
C MET A 85 6.86 -13.48 -10.05
N GLU A 86 6.44 -13.83 -11.27
CA GLU A 86 7.29 -14.48 -12.27
C GLU A 86 8.19 -13.47 -13.00
N ALA A 87 7.74 -12.23 -13.18
CA ALA A 87 8.44 -11.19 -13.94
C ALA A 87 9.28 -10.21 -13.09
N ALA A 88 9.18 -10.30 -11.75
CA ALA A 88 9.87 -9.40 -10.84
C ALA A 88 10.07 -10.00 -9.44
N GLN A 89 11.16 -9.60 -8.80
CA GLN A 89 11.34 -9.77 -7.35
C GLN A 89 10.68 -8.61 -6.63
N SER A 90 9.97 -8.88 -5.55
CA SER A 90 9.13 -7.87 -4.92
C SER A 90 8.97 -8.08 -3.43
N GLN A 91 8.96 -6.98 -2.70
CA GLN A 91 8.59 -6.90 -1.29
C GLN A 91 7.35 -6.03 -1.24
N ILE A 92 6.22 -6.61 -0.82
CA ILE A 92 4.93 -5.91 -0.75
C ILE A 92 4.36 -6.07 0.65
N MET A 93 3.87 -4.97 1.22
CA MET A 93 3.22 -4.95 2.52
C MET A 93 2.07 -3.96 2.54
N PHE A 94 1.15 -4.18 3.47
CA PHE A 94 0.18 -3.16 3.87
C PHE A 94 0.74 -2.35 5.04
N VAL A 95 0.46 -1.04 5.02
CA VAL A 95 0.87 -0.08 6.04
C VAL A 95 -0.35 0.75 6.40
N ASP A 96 -0.70 0.78 7.67
CA ASP A 96 -1.81 1.56 8.14
C ASP A 96 -1.46 3.06 8.20
N ALA A 97 -2.39 3.90 7.75
CA ALA A 97 -2.19 5.34 7.62
C ALA A 97 -2.40 6.04 8.97
N ILE A 98 -1.36 6.01 9.80
CA ILE A 98 -1.34 6.74 11.08
C ILE A 98 -0.71 8.13 10.82
N GLY A 99 -1.56 9.09 10.45
CA GLY A 99 -1.19 10.47 10.16
C GLY A 99 -1.47 11.44 11.34
N GLY A 100 -1.40 12.74 11.07
CA GLY A 100 -1.60 13.80 12.09
C GLY A 100 -2.98 13.82 12.75
N ASP A 101 -3.96 13.11 12.18
CA ASP A 101 -5.31 12.97 12.74
C ASP A 101 -5.42 11.86 13.81
N TYR A 102 -4.29 11.25 14.18
CA TYR A 102 -4.21 10.18 15.17
C TYR A 102 -3.31 10.57 16.33
N ALA A 103 -3.71 10.20 17.55
CA ALA A 103 -2.85 10.19 18.73
C ALA A 103 -2.28 8.78 18.95
N VAL A 104 -1.10 8.71 19.54
CA VAL A 104 -0.52 7.46 20.07
C VAL A 104 -1.53 6.79 21.01
N GLY A 105 -1.56 5.45 21.02
CA GLY A 105 -2.44 4.70 21.90
C GLY A 105 -2.22 5.05 23.38
N PRO A 106 -3.23 4.85 24.25
CA PRO A 106 -3.12 5.14 25.69
C PRO A 106 -2.00 4.37 26.41
N ASP A 107 -1.55 3.27 25.81
CA ASP A 107 -0.44 2.42 26.25
C ASP A 107 0.94 2.88 25.74
N GLY A 108 0.98 3.94 24.92
CA GLY A 108 2.20 4.45 24.30
C GLY A 108 2.58 3.78 22.98
N ASP A 109 1.77 2.85 22.46
CA ASP A 109 2.01 2.19 21.18
C ASP A 109 1.31 2.92 20.03
N ILE A 110 2.06 3.32 19.00
CA ILE A 110 1.50 3.96 17.80
C ILE A 110 0.59 3.01 17.01
N ASN A 111 0.80 1.70 17.10
CA ASN A 111 -0.05 0.72 16.43
C ASN A 111 -1.44 0.63 17.07
N ASN A 112 -1.58 1.10 18.31
CA ASN A 112 -2.85 1.25 19.02
C ASN A 112 -3.40 2.69 18.93
N ALA A 113 -2.97 3.44 17.91
CA ALA A 113 -3.36 4.82 17.70
C ALA A 113 -4.88 5.00 17.62
N VAL A 114 -5.33 6.11 18.20
CA VAL A 114 -6.74 6.50 18.23
C VAL A 114 -6.96 7.75 17.40
N HIS A 115 -8.01 7.75 16.58
CA HIS A 115 -8.37 8.91 15.79
C HIS A 115 -8.79 10.07 16.73
N LEU A 116 -8.26 11.27 16.50
CA LEU A 116 -8.45 12.45 17.36
C LEU A 116 -9.92 12.90 17.45
N SER A 117 -10.75 12.60 16.45
CA SER A 117 -12.19 12.87 16.47
C SER A 117 -13.05 11.70 16.99
N GLY A 118 -12.42 10.58 17.38
CA GLY A 118 -13.11 9.37 17.81
C GLY A 118 -13.74 9.48 19.21
N PRO A 119 -14.67 8.58 19.58
CA PRO A 119 -15.28 8.60 20.92
C PRO A 119 -14.26 8.42 22.06
N ALA A 120 -13.12 7.78 21.80
CA ALA A 120 -12.05 7.58 22.79
C ALA A 120 -11.18 8.82 23.05
N SER A 121 -11.18 9.83 22.17
CA SER A 121 -10.41 11.07 22.36
C SER A 121 -11.11 12.08 23.28
N ARG A 122 -12.39 11.85 23.61
CA ARG A 122 -13.14 12.59 24.62
C ARG A 122 -12.93 11.94 25.99
N ARG A 123 -11.76 12.15 26.58
CA ARG A 123 -11.59 11.99 28.03
C ARG A 123 -11.22 13.36 28.60
N GLU A 124 -11.97 13.74 29.62
CA GLU A 124 -11.97 15.01 30.35
C GLU A 124 -10.62 15.37 30.97
#